data_AF-A0A8H9HZQ9-F1
#
_entry.id   AF-A0A8H9HZQ9-F1
#
_cell.length_a   1.000
_cell.length_b   1.000
_cell.length_c   1.000
_cell.angle_alpha   90.00
_cell.angle_beta   90.00
_cell.angle_gamma   90.00
#
_symmetry.space_group_name_H-M   'P 1'
#
loop_
_entity.id
_entity.type
_entity.pdbx_description
1 polymer ?
#
loop_
_entity_poly.entity_id
_entity_poly.type
_entity_poly.pdbx_seq_one_letter_code
_entity_poly.pdbx_strand_id
1 'polypeptide(L)'
;MNRLVRNALAAVAVAGALTAAVAPVATAAEQTRSAAGVQAQVRNPKTVKAAAYNQARSILAQAGSQTAAKSHPAHGTNDVPVSYGTSLLAAARDEFRAADKHLPAGQKKSDMSIPHYNAIHSAANTMGIDRW
;
A
#
# COMPACT_ATOMS: atom_id res chain seq x y z
N MET A 1 27.05 -40.32 -23.69
CA MET A 1 26.24 -40.71 -22.51
C MET A 1 24.83 -40.15 -22.71
N ASN A 2 23.94 -41.00 -23.22
CA ASN A 2 22.50 -40.72 -23.41
C ASN A 2 21.73 -41.21 -22.19
N ARG A 3 20.87 -40.39 -21.56
CA ARG A 3 19.66 -40.84 -20.86
C ARG A 3 18.59 -39.74 -20.86
N LEU A 4 17.83 -39.68 -21.96
CA LEU A 4 16.47 -39.13 -22.01
C LEU A 4 15.56 -40.07 -21.22
N VAL A 5 15.14 -39.66 -20.03
CA VAL A 5 14.15 -40.39 -19.25
C VAL A 5 12.76 -39.91 -19.67
N ARG A 6 12.08 -40.82 -20.33
CA ARG A 6 10.67 -40.84 -20.66
C ARG A 6 9.87 -40.91 -19.35
N ASN A 7 8.84 -40.09 -19.22
CA ASN A 7 7.69 -40.40 -18.37
C ASN A 7 6.43 -40.11 -19.18
N ALA A 8 5.80 -41.20 -19.60
CA ALA A 8 4.46 -41.21 -20.14
C ALA A 8 3.46 -41.15 -18.98
N LEU A 9 2.40 -40.36 -19.13
CA LEU A 9 1.16 -40.62 -18.42
C LEU A 9 0.00 -40.40 -19.40
N ALA A 10 -0.72 -41.50 -19.64
CA ALA A 10 -1.97 -41.52 -20.38
C ALA A 10 -3.10 -40.96 -19.51
N ALA A 11 -3.98 -40.17 -20.10
CA ALA A 11 -5.32 -39.94 -19.56
C ALA A 11 -6.30 -39.82 -20.74
N VAL A 12 -7.16 -40.83 -20.85
CA VAL A 12 -8.35 -40.88 -21.69
C VAL A 12 -9.48 -40.16 -20.93
N ALA A 13 -10.19 -39.23 -21.58
CA ALA A 13 -11.51 -38.75 -21.18
C ALA A 13 -12.20 -38.22 -22.45
N VAL A 14 -13.05 -39.02 -23.09
CA VAL A 14 -14.52 -39.09 -22.95
C VAL A 14 -15.23 -37.87 -23.56
N ALA A 15 -16.21 -38.22 -24.39
CA ALA A 15 -16.98 -37.43 -25.33
C ALA A 15 -17.79 -36.28 -24.72
N GLY A 16 -18.22 -35.38 -25.61
CA GLY A 16 -18.90 -34.14 -25.30
C GLY A 16 -20.31 -34.27 -24.75
N ALA A 17 -20.76 -33.15 -24.20
CA ALA A 17 -22.13 -32.68 -24.25
C ALA A 17 -22.11 -31.16 -24.07
N LEU A 18 -22.68 -30.43 -25.04
CA LEU A 18 -23.07 -29.03 -24.86
C LEU A 18 -24.10 -28.96 -23.73
N THR A 19 -24.01 -27.97 -22.84
CA THR A 19 -25.15 -27.16 -22.40
C THR A 19 -24.75 -26.08 -21.38
N ALA A 20 -25.38 -24.91 -21.57
CA ALA A 20 -25.72 -23.87 -20.60
C ALA A 20 -24.60 -23.21 -19.78
N ALA A 21 -24.33 -21.95 -20.15
CA ALA A 21 -23.62 -20.96 -19.36
C ALA A 21 -24.26 -20.76 -17.98
N VAL A 22 -23.45 -20.86 -16.93
CA VAL A 22 -23.68 -20.18 -15.65
C VAL A 22 -22.37 -19.48 -15.27
N ALA A 23 -22.46 -18.15 -15.18
CA ALA A 23 -21.36 -17.25 -14.89
C ALA A 23 -20.78 -17.49 -13.48
N PRO A 24 -19.48 -17.23 -13.25
CA PRO A 24 -18.92 -17.26 -11.92
C PRO A 24 -19.57 -16.16 -11.07
N VAL A 25 -20.14 -16.54 -9.92
CA VAL A 25 -20.53 -15.59 -8.88
C VAL A 25 -19.22 -15.02 -8.32
N ALA A 26 -18.83 -13.86 -8.84
CA ALA A 26 -17.82 -13.04 -8.21
C ALA A 26 -18.43 -12.57 -6.89
N THR A 27 -17.94 -13.08 -5.78
CA THR A 27 -18.13 -12.47 -4.46
C THR A 27 -17.42 -11.11 -4.49
N ALA A 28 -18.13 -10.11 -5.01
CA ALA A 28 -17.78 -8.72 -4.87
C ALA A 28 -17.83 -8.41 -3.38
N ALA A 29 -16.65 -8.27 -2.78
CA ALA A 29 -16.50 -7.66 -1.48
C ALA A 29 -17.09 -6.25 -1.59
N GLU A 30 -18.30 -6.08 -1.05
CA GLU A 30 -18.94 -4.80 -0.88
C GLU A 30 -18.11 -4.01 0.13
N GLN A 31 -17.10 -3.33 -0.39
CA GLN A 31 -16.33 -2.34 0.35
C GLN A 31 -17.25 -1.13 0.50
N THR A 32 -18.12 -1.17 1.51
CA THR A 32 -18.91 -0.04 1.98
C THR A 32 -17.94 1.01 2.50
N ARG A 33 -17.37 1.81 1.60
CA ARG A 33 -16.73 3.07 1.96
C ARG A 33 -17.84 4.00 2.38
N SER A 34 -18.12 4.00 3.69
CA SER A 34 -18.89 5.07 4.31
C SER A 34 -18.19 6.39 4.00
N ALA A 35 -18.73 7.10 3.02
CA ALA A 35 -18.37 8.45 2.65
C ALA A 35 -18.83 9.40 3.77
N ALA A 36 -18.14 9.35 4.90
CA ALA A 36 -18.24 10.36 5.94
C ALA A 36 -17.21 11.45 5.62
N GLY A 37 -17.65 12.48 4.89
CA GLY A 37 -17.01 13.79 4.87
C GLY A 37 -15.77 13.91 4.00
N VAL A 38 -15.95 14.14 2.70
CA VAL A 38 -14.98 14.87 1.88
C VAL A 38 -15.11 16.36 2.23
N GLN A 39 -14.87 16.71 3.49
CA GLN A 39 -14.44 18.06 3.82
C GLN A 39 -12.93 18.00 3.72
N ALA A 40 -12.36 18.64 2.69
CA ALA A 40 -10.93 18.91 2.64
C ALA A 40 -10.55 19.54 3.98
N GLN A 41 -9.95 18.76 4.88
CA GLN A 41 -9.69 19.18 6.23
C GLN A 41 -8.47 20.10 6.13
N VAL A 42 -8.71 21.41 5.96
CA VAL A 42 -7.65 22.43 5.84
C VAL A 42 -6.68 22.40 7.04
N ARG A 43 -7.06 21.72 8.13
CA ARG A 43 -6.27 21.49 9.33
C ARG A 43 -6.10 20.01 9.58
N ASN A 44 -4.87 19.57 9.84
CA ASN A 44 -4.59 18.23 10.31
C ASN A 44 -5.44 17.86 11.53
N PRO A 45 -5.82 16.59 11.71
CA PRO A 45 -6.50 16.14 12.91
C PRO A 45 -5.59 16.33 14.13
N LYS A 46 -6.17 16.43 15.33
CA LYS A 46 -5.37 16.50 16.57
C LYS A 46 -4.66 15.18 16.86
N THR A 47 -5.31 14.07 16.51
CA THR A 47 -4.85 12.72 16.73
C THR A 47 -5.14 11.85 15.52
N VAL A 48 -4.38 10.78 15.38
CA VAL A 48 -4.52 9.76 14.33
C VAL A 48 -4.83 8.44 15.02
N LYS A 49 -5.73 7.64 14.43
CA LYS A 49 -6.05 6.30 14.94
C LYS A 49 -4.79 5.43 14.93
N ALA A 50 -4.53 4.68 16.01
CA ALA A 50 -3.35 3.81 16.10
C ALA A 50 -3.27 2.82 14.92
N ALA A 51 -4.41 2.27 14.49
CA ALA A 51 -4.50 1.40 13.32
C ALA A 51 -4.09 2.12 12.02
N ALA A 52 -4.53 3.37 11.82
CA ALA A 52 -4.17 4.17 10.65
C ALA A 52 -2.67 4.51 10.64
N TYR A 53 -2.10 4.86 11.80
CA TYR A 53 -0.66 5.05 11.95
C TYR A 53 0.14 3.77 11.60
N ASN A 54 -0.29 2.61 12.11
CA ASN A 54 0.36 1.33 11.82
C ASN A 54 0.26 0.94 10.35
N GLN A 55 -0.88 1.20 9.71
CA GLN A 55 -1.07 0.97 8.29
C GLN A 55 -0.19 1.90 7.45
N ALA A 56 -0.13 3.20 7.78
CA ALA A 56 0.76 4.15 7.13
C ALA A 56 2.24 3.73 7.25
N ARG A 57 2.67 3.28 8.43
CA ARG A 57 4.00 2.72 8.64
C ARG A 57 4.26 1.52 7.71
N SER A 58 3.31 0.61 7.57
CA SER A 58 3.44 -0.55 6.70
C SER A 58 3.58 -0.16 5.23
N ILE A 59 2.77 0.78 4.73
CA ILE A 59 2.85 1.31 3.36
C ILE A 59 4.26 1.87 3.08
N LEU A 60 4.78 2.70 3.99
CA LEU A 60 6.08 3.33 3.83
C LEU A 60 7.22 2.30 3.89
N ALA A 61 7.12 1.31 4.78
CA ALA A 61 8.09 0.23 4.88
C ALA A 61 8.12 -0.63 3.59
N GLN A 62 6.96 -0.95 3.02
CA GLN A 62 6.86 -1.67 1.74
C GLN A 62 7.45 -0.87 0.57
N ALA A 63 7.31 0.46 0.61
CA ALA A 63 7.92 1.37 -0.35
C ALA A 63 9.45 1.57 -0.12
N GLY A 64 10.04 0.94 0.90
CA GLY A 64 11.49 0.96 1.14
C GLY A 64 11.97 1.92 2.22
N SER A 65 11.08 2.61 2.95
CA SER A 65 11.49 3.47 4.07
C SER A 65 12.03 2.63 5.23
N GLN A 66 13.31 2.85 5.54
CA GLN A 66 14.01 2.18 6.63
C GLN A 66 13.56 2.72 7.99
N THR A 67 13.31 4.03 8.08
CA THR A 67 12.76 4.64 9.29
C THR A 67 11.37 4.10 9.61
N ALA A 68 10.49 3.99 8.61
CA ALA A 68 9.17 3.38 8.83
C ALA A 68 9.30 1.92 9.25
N ALA A 69 10.16 1.13 8.59
CA ALA A 69 10.39 -0.27 8.96
C ALA A 69 10.88 -0.42 10.41
N LYS A 70 11.76 0.47 10.88
CA LYS A 70 12.32 0.42 12.24
C LYS A 70 11.46 1.09 13.32
N SER A 71 10.51 1.93 12.94
CA SER A 71 9.65 2.64 13.90
C SER A 71 8.79 1.67 14.73
N HIS A 72 8.38 2.07 15.93
CA HIS A 72 7.51 1.24 16.76
C HIS A 72 6.04 1.39 16.34
N PRO A 73 5.28 0.27 16.25
CA PRO A 73 3.84 0.36 16.07
C PRO A 73 3.18 0.96 17.31
N ALA A 74 2.10 1.70 17.11
CA ALA A 74 1.23 2.12 18.21
C ALA A 74 0.39 0.93 18.67
N HIS A 75 0.54 0.53 19.94
CA HIS A 75 -0.22 -0.55 20.57
C HIS A 75 -0.68 -0.11 21.97
N GLY A 76 -1.83 -0.62 22.43
CA GLY A 76 -2.38 -0.29 23.76
C GLY A 76 -3.02 1.10 23.87
N THR A 77 -3.11 1.85 22.76
CA THR A 77 -3.84 3.13 22.67
C THR A 77 -4.77 3.11 21.46
N ASN A 78 -5.87 3.84 21.57
CA ASN A 78 -6.81 4.04 20.46
C ASN A 78 -6.29 5.05 19.43
N ASP A 79 -5.58 6.07 19.92
CA ASP A 79 -5.18 7.24 19.16
C ASP A 79 -3.77 7.69 19.56
N VAL A 80 -3.02 8.22 18.60
CA VAL A 80 -1.71 8.84 18.79
C VAL A 80 -1.76 10.32 18.40
N PRO A 81 -0.92 11.20 18.98
CA PRO A 81 -0.83 12.58 18.52
C PRO A 81 -0.48 12.66 17.03
N VAL A 82 -1.03 13.64 16.31
CA VAL A 82 -0.74 13.82 14.88
C VAL A 82 0.75 14.02 14.58
N SER A 83 1.51 14.52 15.56
CA SER A 83 2.96 14.67 15.47
C SER A 83 3.69 13.36 15.18
N TYR A 84 3.15 12.21 15.60
CA TYR A 84 3.71 10.90 15.28
C TYR A 84 3.60 10.63 13.77
N GLY A 85 2.41 10.87 13.20
CA GLY A 85 2.18 10.70 11.77
C GLY A 85 3.00 11.68 10.93
N THR A 86 3.03 12.97 11.28
CA THR A 86 3.81 13.96 10.53
C THR A 86 5.31 13.68 10.60
N SER A 87 5.84 13.24 11.75
CA SER A 87 7.25 12.88 11.89
C SER A 87 7.62 11.65 11.05
N LEU A 88 6.74 10.64 11.03
CA LEU A 88 6.90 9.45 10.18
C LEU A 88 6.94 9.82 8.70
N LEU A 89 6.02 10.68 8.25
CA LEU A 89 5.96 11.14 6.85
C LEU A 89 7.19 11.98 6.49
N ALA A 90 7.59 12.94 7.34
CA ALA A 90 8.76 13.76 7.08
C ALA A 90 10.04 12.92 6.93
N ALA A 91 10.26 11.96 7.84
CA ALA A 91 11.41 11.07 7.77
C ALA A 91 11.41 10.22 6.49
N ALA A 92 10.26 9.63 6.13
CA ALA A 92 10.15 8.83 4.91
C ALA A 92 10.37 9.67 3.64
N ARG A 93 9.88 10.92 3.61
CA ARG A 93 10.12 11.84 2.49
C ARG A 93 11.60 12.10 2.29
N ASP A 94 12.31 12.39 3.37
CA ASP A 94 13.72 12.74 3.29
C ASP A 94 14.55 11.50 2.86
N GLU A 95 14.18 10.29 3.32
CA GLU A 95 14.75 9.03 2.83
C GLU A 95 14.49 8.80 1.34
N PHE A 96 13.24 8.96 0.88
CA PHE A 96 12.89 8.75 -0.53
C PHE A 96 13.59 9.75 -1.45
N ARG A 97 13.66 11.03 -1.05
CA ARG A 97 14.42 12.05 -1.79
C ARG A 97 15.91 11.70 -1.89
N ALA A 98 16.49 11.18 -0.80
CA ALA A 98 17.88 10.75 -0.80
C ALA A 98 18.12 9.54 -1.71
N ALA A 99 17.21 8.56 -1.70
CA ALA A 99 17.27 7.38 -2.56
C ALA A 99 17.14 7.75 -4.05
N ASP A 100 16.19 8.64 -4.37
CA ASP A 100 15.85 9.00 -5.73
C ASP A 100 16.71 10.13 -6.31
N LYS A 101 17.68 10.66 -5.56
CA LYS A 101 18.50 11.81 -5.96
C LYS A 101 19.10 11.67 -7.38
N HIS A 102 19.41 10.44 -7.78
CA HIS A 102 20.05 10.11 -9.05
C HIS A 102 19.08 10.11 -10.26
N LEU A 103 17.77 10.09 -10.05
CA LEU A 103 16.80 10.04 -11.15
C LEU A 103 16.72 11.39 -11.90
N PRO A 104 16.41 11.39 -13.21
CA PRO A 104 16.14 12.63 -13.96
C PRO A 104 14.89 13.35 -13.46
N ALA A 105 14.83 14.68 -13.62
CA ALA A 105 13.70 15.49 -13.17
C ALA A 105 12.34 15.05 -13.76
N GLY A 106 12.32 14.57 -15.02
CA GLY A 106 11.10 14.07 -15.66
C GLY A 106 10.53 12.76 -15.07
N GLN A 107 11.28 12.09 -14.20
CA GLN A 107 10.84 10.87 -13.50
C GLN A 107 10.53 11.14 -12.02
N LYS A 108 10.56 12.41 -11.59
CA LYS A 108 10.36 12.83 -10.21
C LYS A 108 9.12 13.70 -10.06
N LYS A 109 8.54 13.62 -8.86
CA LYS A 109 7.56 14.57 -8.33
C LYS A 109 7.98 14.96 -6.91
N SER A 110 8.15 16.25 -6.67
CA SER A 110 8.62 16.77 -5.36
C SER A 110 9.95 16.16 -4.89
N ASP A 111 10.88 15.97 -5.82
CA ASP A 111 12.21 15.35 -5.64
C ASP A 111 12.22 13.86 -5.28
N MET A 112 11.08 13.18 -5.41
CA MET A 112 10.94 11.73 -5.22
C MET A 112 10.48 11.08 -6.52
N SER A 113 10.78 9.80 -6.71
CA SER A 113 10.21 8.98 -7.77
C SER A 113 8.69 8.93 -7.65
N ILE A 114 7.99 8.74 -8.77
CA ILE A 114 6.52 8.62 -8.78
C ILE A 114 6.01 7.53 -7.81
N PRO A 115 6.64 6.34 -7.70
CA PRO A 115 6.23 5.34 -6.71
C PRO A 115 6.34 5.82 -5.27
N HIS A 116 7.47 6.43 -4.88
CA HIS A 116 7.66 6.95 -3.52
C HIS A 116 6.70 8.11 -3.21
N TYR A 117 6.47 9.00 -4.19
CA TYR A 117 5.48 10.06 -4.09
C TYR A 117 4.08 9.50 -3.80
N ASN A 118 3.66 8.47 -4.53
CA ASN A 118 2.35 7.85 -4.32
C ASN A 118 2.26 7.12 -2.97
N ALA A 119 3.32 6.42 -2.56
CA ALA A 119 3.38 5.72 -1.28
C ALA A 119 3.20 6.68 -0.10
N ILE A 120 3.92 7.81 -0.11
CA ILE A 120 3.84 8.78 0.99
C ILE A 120 2.49 9.50 1.06
N HIS A 121 1.86 9.77 -0.10
CA HIS A 121 0.51 10.33 -0.14
C HIS A 121 -0.54 9.31 0.29
N SER A 122 -0.37 8.03 -0.05
CA SER A 122 -1.25 6.95 0.43
C SER A 122 -1.18 6.79 1.95
N ALA A 123 0.03 6.85 2.51
CA ALA A 123 0.24 6.84 3.96
C ALA A 123 -0.38 8.07 4.65
N ALA A 124 -0.18 9.26 4.10
CA ALA A 124 -0.77 10.49 4.62
C ALA A 124 -2.32 10.46 4.60
N ASN A 125 -2.90 10.02 3.48
CA ASN A 125 -4.35 9.85 3.31
C ASN A 125 -4.92 8.83 4.30
N THR A 126 -4.21 7.72 4.54
CA THR A 126 -4.61 6.70 5.53
C THR A 126 -4.75 7.31 6.94
N MET A 127 -3.91 8.29 7.28
CA MET A 127 -3.93 8.98 8.56
C MET A 127 -4.83 10.23 8.59
N GLY A 128 -5.42 10.62 7.45
CA GLY A 128 -6.15 11.88 7.31
C GLY A 128 -5.26 13.12 7.52
N ILE A 129 -3.98 13.05 7.14
CA ILE A 129 -3.03 14.16 7.26
C ILE A 129 -2.83 14.81 5.89
N ASP A 130 -3.21 16.07 5.76
CA ASP A 130 -3.06 16.83 4.51
C ASP A 130 -1.81 17.72 4.49
N ARG A 131 -1.21 18.02 5.65
CA ARG A 131 -0.02 18.88 5.77
C ARG A 131 1.07 18.23 6.63
N TRP A 132 2.27 18.04 6.10
CA TRP A 132 3.37 17.35 6.80
C TRP A 132 4.74 17.68 6.21
#